data_AF-A0AAU7JWI7-F1
#
_entry.id   AF-A0AAU7JWI7-F1
#
_cell.length_a   1.000
_cell.length_b   1.000
_cell.length_c   1.000
_cell.angle_alpha   90.00
_cell.angle_beta   90.00
_cell.angle_gamma   90.00
#
_symmetry.space_group_name_H-M   'P 1'
#
loop_
_entity.id
_entity.type
_entity.pdbx_description
1 polymer ?
#
loop_
_entity_poly.entity_id
_entity_poly.type
_entity_poly.pdbx_seq_one_letter_code
_entity_poly.pdbx_strand_id
1 'polypeptide(L)'
;MSRTTGSVSAAILLMSGLALGACAGGSAAATSARPSSSATAVAPTETPAGTATRPPDAVVTALPTVSRPGAKAASARIKGGKGTFSQGVTYADGLTMHVVGVKQSTSTGQGPGVFVGAPQTAVSLEIVNGTHAELKLDQVVVSMVYGKPTRLAAPVYDQSSRDLSGSLKPGARTTATYQFSVPVKELGNVVMTVDIDGVHSVATFSGSARR
;
A
#
# COMPACT_ATOMS: atom_id res chain seq x y z
N MET A 1 -18.62 -57.05 -8.10
CA MET A 1 -18.23 -57.73 -6.84
C MET A 1 -17.22 -56.85 -6.13
N SER A 2 -17.49 -56.30 -4.93
CA SER A 2 -17.43 -56.96 -3.60
C SER A 2 -15.98 -57.10 -3.10
N ARG A 3 -15.55 -56.75 -1.87
CA ARG A 3 -16.04 -56.01 -0.66
C ARG A 3 -14.74 -55.52 0.07
N THR A 4 -14.70 -54.60 1.06
CA THR A 4 -14.89 -54.83 2.52
C THR A 4 -14.18 -53.62 3.22
N THR A 5 -14.85 -52.72 3.95
CA THR A 5 -15.03 -52.63 5.43
C THR A 5 -13.72 -52.44 6.26
N GLY A 6 -13.52 -51.30 6.93
CA GLY A 6 -13.76 -51.04 8.37
C GLY A 6 -12.60 -50.20 8.98
N SER A 7 -12.57 -49.65 10.20
CA SER A 7 -13.54 -49.44 11.32
C SER A 7 -12.97 -48.32 12.23
N VAL A 8 -13.71 -47.27 12.63
CA VAL A 8 -14.49 -47.10 13.89
C VAL A 8 -13.73 -47.39 15.22
N SER A 9 -13.53 -46.35 16.05
CA SER A 9 -13.58 -46.30 17.55
C SER A 9 -13.12 -44.90 18.04
N ALA A 10 -13.93 -44.08 18.73
CA ALA A 10 -14.35 -44.07 20.15
C ALA A 10 -13.41 -43.18 21.03
N ALA A 11 -13.86 -42.03 21.58
CA ALA A 11 -14.49 -41.82 22.91
C ALA A 11 -13.45 -41.80 24.08
N ILE A 12 -13.59 -41.17 25.27
CA ILE A 12 -14.74 -40.66 26.04
C ILE A 12 -14.26 -39.79 27.28
N LEU A 13 -15.19 -39.15 28.04
CA LEU A 13 -15.06 -38.58 29.43
C LEU A 13 -14.15 -37.32 29.67
N LEU A 14 -14.20 -36.59 30.81
CA LEU A 14 -15.24 -35.94 31.69
C LEU A 14 -14.59 -35.45 33.03
N MET A 15 -15.33 -34.66 33.83
CA MET A 15 -15.03 -34.08 35.17
C MET A 15 -14.24 -32.74 35.22
N SER A 16 -14.53 -31.69 36.01
CA SER A 16 -15.42 -31.36 37.17
C SER A 16 -14.76 -31.29 38.56
N GLY A 17 -14.94 -30.14 39.25
CA GLY A 17 -14.53 -29.83 40.64
C GLY A 17 -14.17 -28.33 40.78
N LEU A 18 -14.79 -27.42 41.56
CA LEU A 18 -15.71 -27.40 42.71
C LEU A 18 -15.07 -27.25 44.12
N ALA A 19 -14.91 -26.00 44.58
CA ALA A 19 -14.89 -25.55 45.99
C ALA A 19 -14.94 -23.99 46.01
N LEU A 20 -15.95 -23.31 46.58
CA LEU A 20 -16.34 -23.11 48.00
C LEU A 20 -15.47 -22.09 48.76
N GLY A 21 -16.09 -20.97 49.13
CA GLY A 21 -15.52 -19.92 49.99
C GLY A 21 -16.59 -18.86 50.33
N ALA A 22 -17.26 -19.00 51.47
CA ALA A 22 -18.37 -18.14 51.89
C ALA A 22 -17.98 -17.29 53.10
N CYS A 23 -18.37 -16.01 53.09
CA CYS A 23 -18.49 -15.17 54.28
C CYS A 23 -19.74 -14.29 54.14
N ALA A 24 -20.63 -14.37 55.14
CA ALA A 24 -21.78 -13.48 55.27
C ALA A 24 -21.43 -12.28 56.17
N GLY A 25 -22.06 -11.13 55.98
CA GLY A 25 -21.84 -9.99 56.87
C GLY A 25 -22.60 -8.70 56.54
N GLY A 26 -23.72 -8.48 57.23
CA GLY A 26 -24.12 -7.17 57.77
C GLY A 26 -24.55 -6.05 56.82
N SER A 27 -25.86 -5.78 56.79
CA SER A 27 -26.36 -4.45 56.43
C SER A 27 -25.99 -3.43 57.49
N ALA A 28 -25.31 -2.34 57.10
CA ALA A 28 -25.25 -1.10 57.86
C ALA A 28 -25.22 0.09 56.88
N ALA A 29 -26.23 0.97 56.98
CA ALA A 29 -26.24 2.20 56.19
C ALA A 29 -25.26 3.22 56.79
N ALA A 30 -24.38 3.77 55.95
CA ALA A 30 -23.52 4.88 56.31
C ALA A 30 -23.52 5.91 55.17
N THR A 31 -24.35 6.95 55.31
CA THR A 31 -24.34 8.12 54.43
C THR A 31 -23.00 8.83 54.55
N SER A 32 -22.14 8.70 53.54
CA SER A 32 -20.91 9.49 53.43
C SER A 32 -21.08 10.53 52.33
N ALA A 33 -21.45 11.75 52.72
CA ALA A 33 -21.45 12.89 51.82
C ALA A 33 -20.00 13.30 51.54
N ARG A 34 -19.56 13.22 50.28
CA ARG A 34 -18.26 13.74 49.83
C ARG A 34 -18.51 14.84 48.79
N PRO A 35 -17.87 16.03 48.91
CA PRO A 35 -18.21 17.17 48.07
C PRO A 35 -17.91 16.89 46.59
N SER A 36 -18.85 17.30 45.74
CA SER A 36 -18.68 17.29 44.28
C SER A 36 -17.81 18.48 43.87
N SER A 37 -16.55 18.19 43.51
CA SER A 37 -15.67 19.11 42.80
C SER A 37 -15.30 18.53 41.44
N SER A 38 -16.33 18.22 40.64
CA SER A 38 -16.19 17.99 39.20
C SER A 38 -15.75 19.27 38.50
N ALA A 39 -14.46 19.59 38.59
CA ALA A 39 -13.82 20.59 37.75
C ALA A 39 -13.89 20.09 36.31
N THR A 40 -14.95 20.49 35.61
CA THR A 40 -15.13 20.20 34.19
C THR A 40 -14.15 21.09 33.43
N ALA A 41 -12.91 20.61 33.34
CA ALA A 41 -11.91 21.17 32.45
C ALA A 41 -12.41 20.97 31.01
N VAL A 42 -13.11 21.98 30.49
CA VAL A 42 -13.48 22.04 29.08
C VAL A 42 -12.17 22.17 28.32
N ALA A 43 -11.68 21.04 27.80
CA ALA A 43 -10.53 21.05 26.91
C ALA A 43 -10.85 22.01 25.75
N PRO A 44 -9.98 22.99 25.45
CA PRO A 44 -10.23 23.89 24.33
C PRO A 44 -10.40 23.04 23.08
N THR A 45 -11.57 23.14 22.45
CA THR A 45 -11.79 22.54 21.14
C THR A 45 -11.00 23.38 20.15
N GLU A 46 -9.74 23.02 19.92
CA GLU A 46 -8.91 23.63 18.89
C GLU A 46 -9.57 23.38 17.54
N THR A 47 -10.33 24.39 17.08
CA THR A 47 -10.84 24.43 15.72
C THR A 47 -9.66 24.71 14.81
N PRO A 48 -9.29 23.81 13.88
CA PRO A 48 -8.11 24.02 13.03
C PRO A 48 -8.32 25.24 12.14
N ALA A 49 -7.71 26.37 12.51
CA ALA A 49 -7.96 27.67 11.90
C ALA A 49 -7.26 27.89 10.54
N GLY A 50 -6.67 26.85 9.95
CA GLY A 50 -5.88 26.96 8.72
C GLY A 50 -6.11 25.80 7.76
N THR A 51 -6.49 26.14 6.52
CA THR A 51 -6.46 25.20 5.39
C THR A 51 -5.03 25.10 4.86
N ALA A 52 -4.26 24.15 5.36
CA ALA A 52 -2.90 23.90 4.87
C ALA A 52 -2.93 23.58 3.37
N THR A 53 -2.17 24.35 2.58
CA THR A 53 -2.01 24.10 1.13
C THR A 53 -0.79 23.22 0.88
N ARG A 54 -0.93 22.25 -0.01
CA ARG A 54 0.15 21.34 -0.39
C ARG A 54 1.34 22.11 -0.99
N PRO A 55 2.59 21.90 -0.52
CA PRO A 55 3.77 22.51 -1.13
C PRO A 55 4.02 21.95 -2.55
N PRO A 56 4.75 22.67 -3.41
CA PRO A 56 5.15 22.16 -4.71
C PRO A 56 6.16 21.01 -4.57
N ASP A 57 6.05 20.01 -5.44
CA ASP A 57 6.98 18.87 -5.48
C ASP A 57 8.42 19.29 -5.83
N ALA A 58 9.39 18.53 -5.32
CA ALA A 58 10.81 18.74 -5.59
C ALA A 58 11.12 18.67 -7.10
N VAL A 59 11.91 19.64 -7.59
CA VAL A 59 12.45 19.62 -8.96
C VAL A 59 13.61 18.62 -9.01
N VAL A 60 13.64 17.77 -10.02
CA VAL A 60 14.67 16.74 -10.20
C VAL A 60 15.22 16.75 -11.63
N THR A 61 16.54 16.57 -11.75
CA THR A 61 17.22 16.40 -13.05
C THR A 61 17.33 14.94 -13.47
N ALA A 62 17.36 14.02 -12.50
CA ALA A 62 17.32 12.58 -12.67
C ALA A 62 16.58 11.93 -11.49
N LEU A 63 16.06 10.73 -11.69
CA LEU A 63 15.52 9.92 -10.59
C LEU A 63 16.66 9.32 -9.75
N PRO A 64 16.46 9.16 -8.42
CA PRO A 64 17.41 8.44 -7.57
C PRO A 64 17.63 7.01 -8.08
N THR A 65 18.88 6.54 -8.09
CA THR A 65 19.19 5.15 -8.42
C THR A 65 19.00 4.27 -7.18
N VAL A 66 18.27 3.16 -7.32
CA VAL A 66 18.10 2.20 -6.23
C VAL A 66 19.33 1.29 -6.15
N SER A 67 20.04 1.34 -5.02
CA SER A 67 21.14 0.44 -4.71
C SER A 67 20.63 -0.80 -3.98
N ARG A 68 21.05 -1.99 -4.40
CA ARG A 68 20.67 -3.28 -3.78
C ARG A 68 21.88 -4.21 -3.76
N PRO A 69 22.15 -4.93 -2.66
CA PRO A 69 23.13 -6.01 -2.65
C PRO A 69 22.83 -7.04 -3.76
N GLY A 70 23.82 -7.44 -4.54
CA GLY A 70 23.65 -8.40 -5.63
C GLY A 70 22.93 -7.90 -6.89
N ALA A 71 22.56 -6.62 -6.97
CA ALA A 71 22.00 -6.05 -8.21
C ALA A 71 22.98 -6.19 -9.38
N LYS A 72 22.46 -6.54 -10.56
CA LYS A 72 23.26 -6.56 -11.79
C LYS A 72 23.62 -5.14 -12.22
N ALA A 73 24.81 -4.97 -12.76
CA ALA A 73 25.22 -3.76 -13.46
C ALA A 73 24.18 -3.39 -14.54
N ALA A 74 23.87 -2.11 -14.71
CA ALA A 74 22.76 -1.67 -15.56
C ALA A 74 22.84 -2.16 -17.02
N SER A 75 24.06 -2.35 -17.55
CA SER A 75 24.33 -2.98 -18.85
C SER A 75 23.89 -4.46 -18.90
N ALA A 76 24.13 -5.23 -17.84
CA ALA A 76 23.83 -6.66 -17.73
C ALA A 76 22.41 -6.99 -17.19
N ARG A 77 21.62 -5.97 -16.82
CA ARG A 77 20.21 -6.17 -16.45
C ARG A 77 19.35 -6.60 -17.64
N ILE A 78 18.40 -7.51 -17.41
CA ILE A 78 17.41 -7.97 -18.40
C ILE A 78 16.62 -6.77 -18.89
N LYS A 79 16.57 -6.55 -20.20
CA LYS A 79 15.97 -5.34 -20.77
C LYS A 79 14.45 -5.46 -20.79
N GLY A 80 13.81 -4.51 -20.12
CA GLY A 80 12.39 -4.21 -20.26
C GLY A 80 12.18 -3.13 -21.30
N GLY A 81 11.03 -3.18 -21.98
CA GLY A 81 10.60 -2.12 -22.86
C GLY A 81 10.37 -0.77 -22.16
N LYS A 82 10.32 0.29 -22.96
CA LYS A 82 9.60 1.51 -22.62
C LYS A 82 8.20 1.37 -23.19
N GLY A 83 7.18 1.75 -22.42
CA GLY A 83 5.78 1.60 -22.77
C GLY A 83 4.97 2.87 -22.56
N THR A 84 3.69 2.75 -22.87
CA THR A 84 2.67 3.73 -22.46
C THR A 84 1.75 3.11 -21.42
N PHE A 85 1.00 3.96 -20.71
CA PHE A 85 -0.04 3.52 -19.78
C PHE A 85 -1.14 2.65 -20.43
N SER A 86 -1.26 2.62 -21.78
CA SER A 86 -2.19 1.69 -22.47
C SER A 86 -1.55 0.37 -22.89
N GLN A 87 -0.25 0.38 -23.22
CA GLN A 87 0.42 -0.77 -23.84
C GLN A 87 1.10 -1.69 -22.81
N GLY A 88 1.54 -1.12 -21.68
CA GLY A 88 2.36 -1.84 -20.71
C GLY A 88 3.83 -1.97 -21.13
N VAL A 89 4.55 -2.82 -20.41
CA VAL A 89 5.96 -3.15 -20.62
C VAL A 89 6.13 -4.67 -20.60
N THR A 90 6.93 -5.19 -21.52
CA THR A 90 7.34 -6.60 -21.58
C THR A 90 8.85 -6.68 -21.53
N TYR A 91 9.37 -7.68 -20.82
CA TYR A 91 10.78 -8.05 -20.74
C TYR A 91 11.07 -9.26 -21.65
N ALA A 92 12.33 -9.41 -22.06
CA ALA A 92 12.76 -10.46 -22.97
C ALA A 92 12.62 -11.90 -22.42
N ASP A 93 12.41 -12.06 -21.12
CA ASP A 93 12.24 -13.34 -20.41
C ASP A 93 10.78 -13.66 -20.05
N GLY A 94 9.82 -12.83 -20.50
CA GLY A 94 8.39 -13.06 -20.33
C GLY A 94 7.73 -12.34 -19.16
N LEU A 95 8.48 -11.62 -18.32
CA LEU A 95 7.88 -10.72 -17.32
C LEU A 95 7.09 -9.60 -18.03
N THR A 96 5.83 -9.38 -17.65
CA THR A 96 5.02 -8.25 -18.16
C THR A 96 4.42 -7.41 -17.05
N MET A 97 4.16 -6.15 -17.39
CA MET A 97 3.61 -5.14 -16.49
C MET A 97 2.60 -4.27 -17.23
N HIS A 98 1.39 -4.14 -16.71
CA HIS A 98 0.31 -3.39 -17.35
C HIS A 98 -0.38 -2.46 -16.35
N VAL A 99 -0.66 -1.23 -16.77
CA VAL A 99 -1.56 -0.36 -15.98
C VAL A 99 -2.99 -0.73 -16.36
N VAL A 100 -3.67 -1.41 -15.44
CA VAL A 100 -5.04 -1.92 -15.63
C VAL A 100 -6.12 -0.92 -15.20
N GLY A 101 -5.72 0.15 -14.48
CA GLY A 101 -6.59 1.24 -14.11
C GLY A 101 -5.83 2.48 -13.69
N VAL A 102 -6.40 3.65 -13.94
CA VAL A 102 -6.01 4.90 -13.29
C VAL A 102 -7.30 5.51 -12.73
N LYS A 103 -7.22 6.15 -11.56
CA LYS A 103 -8.35 6.86 -10.94
C LYS A 103 -7.82 8.12 -10.28
N GLN A 104 -8.43 9.26 -10.58
CA GLN A 104 -8.12 10.51 -9.90
C GLN A 104 -9.14 10.76 -8.77
N SER A 105 -8.66 11.31 -7.67
CA SER A 105 -9.46 11.73 -6.53
C SER A 105 -8.81 12.95 -5.88
N THR A 106 -9.40 13.43 -4.79
CA THR A 106 -8.82 14.47 -3.94
C THR A 106 -8.79 13.98 -2.51
N SER A 107 -7.75 14.34 -1.77
CA SER A 107 -7.66 14.07 -0.34
C SER A 107 -8.82 14.70 0.43
N THR A 108 -9.57 13.89 1.20
CA THR A 108 -10.70 14.32 2.04
C THR A 108 -10.48 14.06 3.53
N GLY A 109 -9.29 13.58 3.92
CA GLY A 109 -8.98 13.24 5.31
C GLY A 109 -8.72 14.46 6.19
N GLN A 110 -8.40 14.20 7.46
CA GLN A 110 -8.08 15.22 8.46
C GLN A 110 -6.84 14.78 9.27
N GLY A 111 -6.09 15.75 9.79
CA GLY A 111 -4.95 15.53 10.66
C GLY A 111 -3.63 16.12 10.13
N PRO A 112 -2.54 16.05 10.93
CA PRO A 112 -1.23 16.57 10.53
C PRO A 112 -0.74 15.95 9.22
N GLY A 113 -0.23 16.79 8.31
CA GLY A 113 0.26 16.38 6.99
C GLY A 113 -0.83 16.12 5.94
N VAL A 114 -2.12 16.19 6.29
CA VAL A 114 -3.20 16.05 5.31
C VAL A 114 -3.52 17.40 4.65
N PHE A 115 -3.33 17.46 3.34
CA PHE A 115 -3.72 18.60 2.52
C PHE A 115 -5.09 18.32 1.89
N VAL A 116 -6.16 18.87 2.46
CA VAL A 116 -7.53 18.69 1.95
C VAL A 116 -7.65 19.28 0.54
N GLY A 117 -8.34 18.57 -0.37
CA GLY A 117 -8.47 18.94 -1.77
C GLY A 117 -7.22 18.69 -2.62
N ALA A 118 -6.10 18.24 -2.03
CA ALA A 118 -4.92 17.90 -2.81
C ALA A 118 -5.21 16.74 -3.79
N PRO A 119 -4.75 16.82 -5.05
CA PRO A 119 -5.04 15.81 -6.04
C PRO A 119 -4.32 14.50 -5.70
N GLN A 120 -5.01 13.39 -5.94
CA GLN A 120 -4.49 12.04 -5.86
C GLN A 120 -4.69 11.39 -7.24
N THR A 121 -3.74 10.56 -7.65
CA THR A 121 -3.84 9.74 -8.86
C THR A 121 -3.39 8.34 -8.51
N ALA A 122 -4.37 7.45 -8.35
CA ALA A 122 -4.15 6.03 -8.11
C ALA A 122 -3.91 5.32 -9.45
N VAL A 123 -2.88 4.48 -9.50
CA VAL A 123 -2.48 3.68 -10.66
C VAL A 123 -2.47 2.23 -10.24
N SER A 124 -3.36 1.43 -10.81
CA SER A 124 -3.40 -0.02 -10.62
C SER A 124 -2.48 -0.70 -11.61
N LEU A 125 -1.42 -1.30 -11.10
CA LEU A 125 -0.34 -1.96 -11.84
C LEU A 125 -0.48 -3.48 -11.68
N GLU A 126 -0.83 -4.18 -12.75
CA GLU A 126 -0.74 -5.63 -12.83
C GLU A 126 0.68 -6.04 -13.23
N ILE A 127 1.22 -7.08 -12.58
CA ILE A 127 2.44 -7.78 -13.00
C ILE A 127 2.08 -9.24 -13.27
N VAL A 128 2.55 -9.77 -14.40
CA VAL A 128 2.46 -11.20 -14.75
C VAL A 128 3.87 -11.76 -14.86
N ASN A 129 4.19 -12.74 -14.02
CA ASN A 129 5.48 -13.43 -14.09
C ASN A 129 5.44 -14.53 -15.16
N GLY A 130 5.69 -14.17 -16.42
CA GLY A 130 5.87 -15.14 -17.50
C GLY A 130 7.25 -15.81 -17.54
N THR A 131 8.13 -15.53 -16.56
CA THR A 131 9.47 -16.12 -16.50
C THR A 131 9.44 -17.55 -15.92
N HIS A 132 10.57 -18.25 -16.01
CA HIS A 132 10.75 -19.58 -15.40
C HIS A 132 11.15 -19.54 -13.91
N ALA A 133 11.35 -18.37 -13.32
CA ALA A 133 11.82 -18.20 -11.94
C ALA A 133 10.76 -17.55 -11.04
N GLU A 134 10.87 -17.75 -9.73
CA GLU A 134 10.05 -16.99 -8.77
C GLU A 134 10.56 -15.55 -8.66
N LEU A 135 9.67 -14.57 -8.83
CA LEU A 135 9.99 -13.15 -8.71
C LEU A 135 9.75 -12.68 -7.26
N LYS A 136 10.74 -12.01 -6.65
CA LYS A 136 10.59 -11.36 -5.34
C LYS A 136 10.13 -9.92 -5.52
N LEU A 137 9.12 -9.50 -4.75
CA LEU A 137 8.45 -8.21 -4.89
C LEU A 137 8.68 -7.27 -3.69
N ASP A 138 9.35 -7.74 -2.63
CA ASP A 138 9.58 -7.02 -1.38
C ASP A 138 10.46 -5.76 -1.50
N GLN A 139 11.01 -5.47 -2.68
CA GLN A 139 11.89 -4.33 -2.91
C GLN A 139 11.50 -3.47 -4.14
N VAL A 140 10.27 -3.62 -4.65
CA VAL A 140 9.83 -2.83 -5.81
C VAL A 140 9.78 -1.35 -5.46
N VAL A 141 10.44 -0.51 -6.26
CA VAL A 141 10.38 0.95 -6.15
C VAL A 141 9.62 1.49 -7.35
N VAL A 142 8.49 2.15 -7.08
CA VAL A 142 7.72 2.91 -8.08
C VAL A 142 7.96 4.39 -7.85
N SER A 143 8.12 5.14 -8.93
CA SER A 143 8.23 6.61 -8.88
C SER A 143 7.51 7.22 -10.07
N MET A 144 7.03 8.44 -9.93
CA MET A 144 6.38 9.18 -11.01
C MET A 144 6.94 10.61 -11.09
N VAL A 145 7.21 11.07 -12.31
CA VAL A 145 7.62 12.45 -12.59
C VAL A 145 6.67 13.13 -13.56
N TYR A 146 6.57 14.45 -13.47
CA TYR A 146 5.69 15.25 -14.32
C TYR A 146 6.26 16.65 -14.60
N GLY A 147 5.67 17.35 -15.57
CA GLY A 147 5.84 18.78 -15.78
C GLY A 147 7.19 19.24 -16.34
N LYS A 148 7.33 20.57 -16.48
CA LYS A 148 8.55 21.27 -16.91
C LYS A 148 8.73 22.53 -16.03
N PRO A 149 9.82 22.66 -15.24
CA PRO A 149 10.86 21.65 -15.01
C PRO A 149 10.31 20.37 -14.39
N THR A 150 11.01 19.25 -14.61
CA THR A 150 10.59 17.93 -14.13
C THR A 150 10.52 17.89 -12.60
N ARG A 151 9.41 17.40 -12.07
CA ARG A 151 9.17 17.25 -10.62
C ARG A 151 8.91 15.79 -10.26
N LEU A 152 9.42 15.36 -9.10
CA LEU A 152 9.14 14.06 -8.52
C LEU A 152 7.82 14.12 -7.75
N ALA A 153 6.79 13.41 -8.21
CA ALA A 153 5.49 13.39 -7.55
C ALA A 153 5.58 12.73 -6.18
N ALA A 154 5.12 13.41 -5.13
CA ALA A 154 5.00 12.83 -3.81
C ALA A 154 4.09 11.58 -3.84
N PRO A 155 4.53 10.43 -3.29
CA PRO A 155 3.67 9.27 -3.10
C PRO A 155 2.59 9.57 -2.06
N VAL A 156 1.45 8.91 -2.20
CA VAL A 156 0.30 9.04 -1.29
C VAL A 156 -0.07 7.66 -0.77
N TYR A 157 -0.28 7.56 0.54
CA TYR A 157 -0.67 6.33 1.21
C TYR A 157 -1.99 6.54 1.96
N ASP A 158 -3.01 5.79 1.53
CA ASP A 158 -4.30 5.68 2.19
C ASP A 158 -4.84 4.24 2.16
N GLN A 159 -6.05 4.02 2.66
CA GLN A 159 -6.71 2.71 2.80
C GLN A 159 -6.89 1.93 1.48
N SER A 160 -6.71 2.55 0.31
CA SER A 160 -6.76 1.91 -1.01
C SER A 160 -5.38 1.64 -1.63
N SER A 161 -4.30 2.17 -1.03
CA SER A 161 -2.92 1.97 -1.52
C SER A 161 -2.45 0.56 -1.17
N ARG A 162 -1.88 -0.17 -2.14
CA ARG A 162 -1.44 -1.56 -1.97
C ARG A 162 -0.15 -1.75 -2.75
N ASP A 163 0.97 -1.80 -2.04
CA ASP A 163 2.28 -2.02 -2.67
C ASP A 163 2.49 -3.51 -2.97
N LEU A 164 3.28 -3.80 -4.00
CA LEU A 164 3.74 -5.16 -4.31
C LEU A 164 4.58 -5.71 -3.14
N SER A 165 4.37 -6.98 -2.81
CA SER A 165 5.04 -7.65 -1.68
C SER A 165 5.05 -9.16 -1.85
N GLY A 166 5.90 -9.84 -1.08
CA GLY A 166 6.07 -11.28 -1.12
C GLY A 166 6.70 -11.76 -2.42
N SER A 167 6.23 -12.91 -2.91
CA SER A 167 6.77 -13.54 -4.11
C SER A 167 5.72 -14.03 -5.09
N LEU A 168 6.05 -13.91 -6.37
CA LEU A 168 5.18 -14.24 -7.49
C LEU A 168 5.77 -15.43 -8.26
N LYS A 169 5.07 -16.56 -8.21
CA LYS A 169 5.47 -17.81 -8.88
C LYS A 169 5.43 -17.66 -10.41
N PRO A 170 6.18 -18.48 -11.17
CA PRO A 170 6.01 -18.63 -12.62
C PRO A 170 4.53 -18.81 -13.02
N GLY A 171 4.10 -18.10 -14.07
CA GLY A 171 2.73 -18.08 -14.58
C GLY A 171 1.71 -17.32 -13.72
N ALA A 172 2.07 -16.85 -12.52
CA ALA A 172 1.16 -16.12 -11.65
C ALA A 172 1.08 -14.62 -12.00
N ARG A 173 -0.02 -13.99 -11.58
CA ARG A 173 -0.25 -12.55 -11.68
C ARG A 173 -0.55 -11.94 -10.30
N THR A 174 -0.27 -10.66 -10.14
CA THR A 174 -0.70 -9.86 -8.98
C THR A 174 -1.00 -8.43 -9.41
N THR A 175 -1.70 -7.66 -8.58
CA THR A 175 -2.01 -6.25 -8.84
C THR A 175 -1.76 -5.42 -7.59
N ALA A 176 -1.10 -4.29 -7.79
CA ALA A 176 -0.86 -3.26 -6.79
C ALA A 176 -1.55 -1.95 -7.17
N THR A 177 -1.80 -1.09 -6.19
CA THR A 177 -2.35 0.26 -6.39
C THR A 177 -1.41 1.26 -5.74
N TYR A 178 -0.63 1.95 -6.57
CA TYR A 178 0.26 3.03 -6.15
C TYR A 178 -0.45 4.37 -6.34
N GLN A 179 -0.28 5.31 -5.42
CA GLN A 179 -0.86 6.65 -5.57
C GLN A 179 0.20 7.74 -5.55
N PHE A 180 0.01 8.73 -6.41
CA PHE A 180 0.87 9.91 -6.51
C PHE A 180 0.02 11.17 -6.47
N SER A 181 0.53 12.21 -5.83
CA SER A 181 -0.09 13.54 -5.90
C SER A 181 0.48 14.30 -7.09
N VAL A 182 -0.29 14.35 -8.18
CA VAL A 182 0.07 15.04 -9.43
C VAL A 182 -0.99 16.11 -9.71
N PRO A 183 -0.62 17.37 -9.98
CA PRO A 183 -1.58 18.40 -10.36
C PRO A 183 -2.35 18.01 -11.62
N VAL A 184 -3.68 18.14 -11.61
CA VAL A 184 -4.57 17.68 -12.70
C VAL A 184 -4.15 18.20 -14.08
N LYS A 185 -3.66 19.45 -14.15
CA LYS A 185 -3.15 20.06 -15.39
C LYS A 185 -1.97 19.28 -16.00
N GLU A 186 -1.11 18.68 -15.18
CA GLU A 186 0.12 17.98 -15.59
C GLU A 186 -0.13 16.50 -15.99
N LEU A 187 -1.28 15.92 -15.64
CA LEU A 187 -1.63 14.51 -15.92
C LEU A 187 -1.64 14.13 -17.42
N GLY A 188 -1.56 15.11 -18.33
CA GLY A 188 -1.47 14.84 -19.76
C GLY A 188 -0.12 14.26 -20.20
N ASN A 189 0.95 14.47 -19.42
CA ASN A 189 2.28 13.93 -19.69
C ASN A 189 3.03 13.65 -18.39
N VAL A 190 2.92 12.40 -17.93
CA VAL A 190 3.67 11.87 -16.78
C VAL A 190 4.56 10.72 -17.23
N VAL A 191 5.61 10.46 -16.46
CA VAL A 191 6.46 9.28 -16.62
C VAL A 191 6.51 8.53 -15.30
N MET A 192 6.00 7.30 -15.29
CA MET A 192 6.11 6.37 -14.16
C MET A 192 7.24 5.37 -14.43
N THR A 193 8.06 5.11 -13.43
CA THR A 193 9.15 4.14 -13.48
C THR A 193 8.99 3.08 -12.41
N VAL A 194 9.36 1.83 -12.72
CA VAL A 194 9.35 0.71 -11.77
C VAL A 194 10.69 -0.03 -11.81
N ASP A 195 11.45 0.00 -10.72
CA ASP A 195 12.64 -0.85 -10.50
C ASP A 195 12.24 -1.99 -9.55
N ILE A 196 12.21 -3.23 -10.07
CA ILE A 196 11.66 -4.38 -9.34
C ILE A 196 12.68 -4.98 -8.38
N ASP A 197 13.83 -5.39 -8.90
CA ASP A 197 14.76 -6.30 -8.20
C ASP A 197 16.25 -6.04 -8.48
N GLY A 198 16.59 -5.07 -9.34
CA GLY A 198 17.97 -4.85 -9.80
C GLY A 198 18.55 -5.94 -10.73
N VAL A 199 17.77 -6.96 -11.11
CA VAL A 199 18.07 -7.93 -12.18
C VAL A 199 17.47 -7.45 -13.50
N HIS A 200 16.27 -6.89 -13.43
CA HIS A 200 15.53 -6.26 -14.51
C HIS A 200 15.90 -4.77 -14.64
N SER A 201 15.98 -4.25 -15.86
CA SER A 201 16.10 -2.80 -16.07
C SER A 201 14.80 -2.10 -15.67
N VAL A 202 14.89 -0.84 -15.27
CA VAL A 202 13.72 -0.03 -14.86
C VAL A 202 12.67 0.02 -15.97
N ALA A 203 11.46 -0.51 -15.72
CA ALA A 203 10.32 -0.34 -16.61
C ALA A 203 9.90 1.14 -16.63
N THR A 204 9.55 1.67 -17.81
CA THR A 204 9.14 3.07 -17.96
C THR A 204 7.82 3.16 -18.70
N PHE A 205 6.82 3.80 -18.09
CA PHE A 205 5.51 4.09 -18.66
C PHE A 205 5.40 5.59 -18.89
N SER A 206 5.06 6.02 -20.09
CA SER A 206 4.95 7.44 -20.44
C SER A 206 3.59 7.78 -21.07
N GLY A 207 3.17 9.05 -20.94
CA GLY A 207 1.97 9.58 -21.58
C GLY A 207 0.93 10.09 -20.57
N SER A 208 -0.35 10.04 -20.95
CA SER A 208 -1.45 10.56 -20.13
C SER A 208 -1.95 9.56 -19.09
N ALA A 209 -2.06 10.04 -17.85
CA ALA A 209 -2.72 9.41 -16.71
C ALA A 209 -4.12 10.01 -16.44
N ARG A 210 -4.72 10.70 -17.42
CA ARG A 210 -6.14 11.09 -17.42
C ARG A 210 -6.97 9.96 -18.04
N ARG A 211 -7.56 9.13 -17.19
CA ARG A 211 -8.42 7.97 -17.53
C ARG A 211 -9.40 7.75 -16.38
#